data_AF-A0A2J6JEG9-F1
#
_entry.id   AF-A0A2J6JEG9-F1
#
_cell.length_a   1.000
_cell.length_b   1.000
_cell.length_c   1.000
_cell.angle_alpha   90.00
_cell.angle_beta   90.00
_cell.angle_gamma   90.00
#
_symmetry.space_group_name_H-M   'P 1'
#
loop_
_entity.id
_entity.type
_entity.pdbx_description
1 polymer ?
#
loop_
_entity_poly.entity_id
_entity_poly.type
_entity_poly.pdbx_seq_one_letter_code
_entity_poly.pdbx_strand_id
1 'polypeptide(L)' 'MCMDQGAFLLVAGDEEIPLGDVASLLVNKKEIRLIDVTGQSRAVSGQIAEIDLLNRRILLDT' A
#
# COMPACT_ATOMS: atom_id res chain seq x y z
N MET A 1 -9.54 15.76 -20.20
CA MET A 1 -10.22 14.95 -19.18
C MET A 1 -9.17 14.48 -18.20
N CYS A 2 -9.14 15.01 -16.97
CA CYS A 2 -8.28 14.45 -15.92
C CYS A 2 -8.99 13.22 -15.35
N MET A 3 -8.60 12.03 -15.80
CA MET A 3 -8.85 10.82 -15.04
C MET A 3 -7.84 10.83 -13.90
N ASP A 4 -8.18 11.49 -12.79
CA ASP A 4 -7.45 11.26 -11.54
C ASP A 4 -7.90 9.89 -11.05
N GLN A 5 -7.25 8.84 -11.57
CA GLN A 5 -7.34 7.52 -10.95
C GLN A 5 -6.56 7.66 -9.63
N GLY A 6 -7.17 8.24 -8.59
CA GLY A 6 -6.49 8.62 -7.34
C GLY A 6 -6.41 7.47 -6.34
N ALA A 7 -5.57 7.49 -5.31
CA ALA A 7 -4.39 6.62 -5.16
C ALA A 7 -4.67 5.10 -5.05
N PHE A 8 -3.60 4.27 -5.05
CA PHE A 8 -3.74 2.86 -4.64
C PHE A 8 -4.18 2.77 -3.17
N LEU A 9 -4.88 1.70 -2.81
CA LEU A 9 -5.25 1.37 -1.43
C LEU A 9 -4.47 0.14 -0.96
N LEU A 10 -3.90 0.21 0.24
CA LEU A 10 -3.39 -0.96 0.95
C LEU A 10 -4.50 -1.48 1.86
N VAL A 11 -4.86 -2.75 1.71
CA VAL A 11 -5.96 -3.39 2.46
C VAL A 11 -5.36 -4.42 3.41
N ALA A 12 -5.54 -4.22 4.71
CA ALA A 12 -5.06 -5.12 5.77
C ALA A 12 -6.25 -5.50 6.67
N GLY A 13 -6.84 -6.68 6.40
CA GLY A 13 -8.11 -7.05 7.02
C GLY A 13 -9.21 -6.05 6.66
N ASP A 14 -9.79 -5.41 7.68
CA ASP A 14 -10.84 -4.40 7.53
C ASP A 14 -10.29 -2.96 7.39
N GLU A 15 -8.97 -2.76 7.48
CA GLU A 15 -8.34 -1.45 7.36
C GLU A 15 -7.95 -1.16 5.90
N GLU A 16 -8.37 0.01 5.40
CA GLU A 16 -7.94 0.52 4.09
C GLU A 16 -7.10 1.78 4.25
N ILE A 17 -5.88 1.74 3.72
CA ILE A 17 -4.89 2.79 3.86
C ILE A 17 -4.57 3.37 2.47
N PRO A 18 -4.88 4.66 2.20
CA PRO A 18 -4.48 5.31 0.96
C PRO A 18 -2.96 5.39 0.83
N LEU A 19 -2.46 5.11 -0.37
CA LEU A 19 -1.04 5.16 -0.73
C LEU A 19 -0.69 6.41 -1.57
N GLY A 20 -1.48 7.48 -1.48
CA GLY A 20 -1.31 8.69 -2.31
C GLY A 20 0.05 9.37 -2.16
N ASP A 21 0.56 9.42 -0.94
CA ASP A 21 1.86 10.02 -0.64
C ASP A 21 2.99 8.97 -0.53
N VAL A 22 2.70 7.69 -0.79
CA VAL A 22 3.67 6.60 -0.67
C VAL A 22 4.48 6.47 -1.95
N ALA A 23 5.78 6.71 -1.86
CA ALA A 23 6.72 6.62 -2.97
C ALA A 23 7.23 5.18 -3.19
N SER A 24 7.35 4.38 -2.11
CA SER A 24 7.79 2.99 -2.23
C SER A 24 7.29 2.08 -1.10
N LEU A 25 7.21 0.80 -1.43
CA LEU A 25 6.90 -0.31 -0.52
C LEU A 25 8.15 -1.20 -0.42
N LEU A 26 8.70 -1.37 0.78
CA LEU A 26 9.76 -2.35 1.05
C LEU A 26 9.17 -3.55 1.78
N VAL A 27 9.19 -4.70 1.12
CA VAL A 27 8.60 -5.94 1.65
C VAL A 27 9.66 -6.74 2.39
N ASN A 28 9.41 -7.03 3.66
CA ASN A 28 10.18 -7.95 4.50
C ASN A 28 9.34 -9.19 4.83
N LYS A 29 9.95 -10.19 5.51
CA LYS A 29 9.29 -11.47 5.81
C LYS A 29 8.01 -11.37 6.65
N LYS A 30 7.79 -10.30 7.41
CA LYS A 30 6.66 -10.15 8.35
C LYS A 30 6.00 -8.78 8.33
N GLU A 31 6.58 -7.84 7.59
CA GLU A 31 6.12 -6.46 7.55
C GLU A 31 6.40 -5.85 6.19
N ILE A 32 5.64 -4.82 5.89
CA ILE A 32 5.82 -3.96 4.74
C ILE A 32 6.09 -2.56 5.27
N ARG A 33 7.21 -1.98 4.84
CA ARG A 33 7.56 -0.61 5.15
C ARG A 33 7.10 0.30 4.03
N LEU A 34 6.23 1.24 4.36
CA LEU A 34 5.75 2.29 3.47
C LEU A 34 6.69 3.48 3.62
N ILE A 35 7.29 3.94 2.53
CA ILE A 35 8.14 5.13 2.49
C ILE A 35 7.41 6.20 1.70
N ASP A 36 7.17 7.35 2.32
CA ASP A 36 6.50 8.47 1.67
C ASP A 36 7.44 9.33 0.81
N VAL A 37 6.87 10.28 0.07
CA VAL A 37 7.61 11.21 -0.80
C VAL A 37 8.61 12.11 -0.04
N THR A 38 8.49 12.23 1.28
CA THR A 38 9.42 12.97 2.14
C THR A 38 10.51 12.08 2.74
N GLY A 39 10.41 10.76 2.54
CA GLY A 39 11.32 9.77 3.09
C GLY A 39 10.94 9.26 4.48
N GLN A 40 9.80 9.68 5.06
CA GLN A 40 9.34 9.10 6.32
C GLN A 40 8.84 7.68 6.08
N SER A 41 9.03 6.82 7.08
CA SER A 41 8.66 5.41 6.98
C SER A 41 7.69 4.99 8.08
N ARG A 42 6.67 4.20 7.71
CA ARG A 42 5.82 3.47 8.65
C ARG A 42 5.78 1.98 8.32
N ALA A 43 5.67 1.14 9.33
CA ALA A 43 5.57 -0.31 9.17
C ALA A 43 4.11 -0.77 9.26
N VAL A 44 3.73 -1.68 8.38
CA VAL A 44 2.45 -2.38 8.40
C VAL A 44 2.75 -3.87 8.49
N SER A 45 2.11 -4.58 9.42
CA SER A 45 2.30 -6.03 9.58
C SER A 45 1.56 -6.79 8.49
N GLY A 46 2.12 -7.93 8.06
CA GLY A 46 1.51 -8.80 7.07
C GLY A 46 2.39 -9.02 5.84
N GLN A 47 1.91 -9.86 4.94
CA GLN A 47 2.54 -10.18 3.66
C GLN A 47 1.63 -9.79 2.51
N ILE A 48 2.18 -9.43 1.35
CA ILE A 48 1.37 -9.15 0.17
C ILE A 48 0.71 -10.44 -0.29
N ALA A 49 -0.63 -10.49 -0.27
CA ALA A 49 -1.44 -11.55 -0.82
C ALA A 49 -1.66 -11.35 -2.32
N GLU A 50 -2.05 -10.13 -2.71
CA GLU A 50 -2.41 -9.78 -4.09
C GLU A 50 -2.09 -8.31 -4.39
N ILE A 51 -1.69 -8.04 -5.63
CA ILE A 51 -1.61 -6.69 -6.18
C ILE A 51 -2.61 -6.61 -7.33
N ASP A 52 -3.76 -6.00 -7.05
CA ASP A 52 -4.83 -5.77 -8.02
C ASP A 52 -4.64 -4.39 -8.66
N LEU A 53 -4.03 -4.38 -9.84
CA LEU A 53 -3.79 -3.15 -10.60
C LEU A 53 -5.06 -2.57 -11.22
N LEU A 54 -6.10 -3.38 -11.44
CA LEU A 54 -7.35 -2.96 -12.06
C LEU A 54 -8.20 -2.17 -11.07
N ASN A 55 -8.34 -2.69 -9.85
CA ASN A 55 -9.07 -2.02 -8.76
C ASN A 55 -8.15 -1.14 -7.89
N ARG A 56 -6.84 -1.15 -8.16
CA ARG A 56 -5.82 -0.32 -7.51
C ARG A 56 -5.70 -0.61 -6.02
N ARG A 57 -5.65 -1.90 -5.68
CA ARG A 57 -5.57 -2.40 -4.31
C ARG A 57 -4.35 -3.30 -4.16
N ILE A 58 -3.74 -3.23 -2.98
CA ILE A 58 -2.71 -4.17 -2.53
C ILE A 58 -3.27 -4.84 -1.28
N LEU A 59 -3.57 -6.13 -1.36
CA LEU A 59 -4.16 -6.89 -0.26
C LEU A 59 -3.07 -7.56 0.56
N LEU A 60 -3.19 -7.49 1.89
CA LEU A 60 -2.30 -8.14 2.83
C LEU A 60 -2.96 -9.37 3.47
N ASP A 61 -2.20 -10.46 3.60
CA ASP A 61 -2.51 -11.60 4.45
C ASP A 61 -1.86 -11.35 5.83
N THR A 62 -2.67 -11.42 6.90
CA THR A 62 -2.26 -11.11 8.28
C THR A 62 -2.29 -12.35 9.15
#